data_AF-A0A0F0IAP8-F1
#
_entry.id   AF-A0A0F0IAP8-F1
#
_cell.length_a   1.000
_cell.length_b   1.000
_cell.length_c   1.000
_cell.angle_alpha   90.00
_cell.angle_beta   90.00
_cell.angle_gamma   90.00
#
_symmetry.space_group_name_H-M   'P 1'
#
loop_
_entity.id
_entity.type
_entity.pdbx_description
1 polymer ?
#
loop_
_entity_poly.entity_id
_entity_poly.type
_entity_poly.pdbx_seq_one_letter_code
_entity_poly.pdbx_strand_id
1 'polypeptide(L)'
;MMPPDWLYAIFLTVFFAGWGVAIQLDIQDEQSIKSAAATAAYNMMSYYHGNESGQTPGKLPDTWWEGGAMFMTLIQYWFWTGDTSYNEVTTQGMLWQKGHDDYFPANYSNYLGNDDQVFWGLAAMTAAELNFPEKDDESSWLSLAQGVFNTQVPRWDTSSCDGGLRWQIWPYQAGYTTKNAISNGGLFQLAARLGRYTKNQTYIDWAEKIWDWSATTPLLKTADWNIADTTTSEANCKDHGDLQWTYNYGTYLSGAAYMYNLTDGGEKWKEAIDGLLGTTIAKFFPHEYGGDIMSEISCEQSMMCDRNQDCFKGFLSSWLTFTTTIAPFTQDQILPKIQASAQAAAKQCSGGDSNTDCGRSWYKQDKWDGSKSLESDMSALSVLSSTMIAHKKEHQAPLTAETGGTSKSNPSAGSGHKDQQMGTPKPITAGDRAGASIVTFFFACGWVASVSWMVYGG
;
A
#
# COMPACT_ATOMS: atom_id res chain seq x y z
N MET A 1 52.72 -51.76 18.67
CA MET A 1 52.87 -50.30 18.52
C MET A 1 51.51 -49.75 18.12
N MET A 2 50.80 -49.14 19.07
CA MET A 2 49.55 -48.42 18.81
C MET A 2 49.92 -47.02 18.30
N PRO A 3 49.29 -46.51 17.22
CA PRO A 3 49.52 -45.12 16.83
C PRO A 3 48.84 -44.19 17.85
N PRO A 4 49.34 -42.97 18.03
CA PRO A 4 48.89 -42.10 19.12
C PRO A 4 47.60 -41.34 18.77
N ASP A 5 46.72 -41.19 19.77
CA ASP A 5 45.32 -40.72 19.73
C ASP A 5 45.09 -39.24 19.33
N TRP A 6 46.08 -38.54 18.75
CA TRP A 6 45.94 -37.13 18.37
C TRP A 6 45.58 -36.89 16.90
N LEU A 7 45.39 -37.94 16.10
CA LEU A 7 44.96 -37.85 14.70
C LEU A 7 43.43 -37.89 14.48
N TYR A 8 42.63 -38.00 15.55
CA TYR A 8 41.16 -38.01 15.48
C TYR A 8 40.49 -36.64 15.64
N ALA A 9 41.25 -35.54 15.62
CA ALA A 9 40.72 -34.20 15.90
C ALA A 9 40.72 -33.22 14.70
N ILE A 10 40.87 -33.71 13.47
CA ILE A 10 40.76 -32.88 12.27
C ILE A 10 40.03 -33.68 11.20
N PHE A 11 38.70 -33.61 11.17
CA PHE A 11 37.82 -33.72 9.99
C PHE A 11 36.36 -33.84 10.46
N LEU A 12 35.83 -32.72 10.97
CA LEU A 12 34.38 -32.54 11.10
C LEU A 12 34.00 -31.05 10.97
N THR A 13 34.68 -30.34 10.06
CA THR A 13 34.06 -29.21 9.36
C THR A 13 33.28 -29.80 8.19
N VAL A 14 32.09 -30.34 8.49
CA VAL A 14 31.10 -30.60 7.46
C VAL A 14 30.64 -29.24 6.95
N PHE A 15 30.96 -28.98 5.68
CA PHE A 15 30.35 -27.95 4.87
C PHE A 15 28.81 -28.05 4.99
N PHE A 16 28.19 -27.16 5.77
CA PHE A 16 26.88 -26.64 5.41
C PHE A 16 27.10 -25.58 4.33
N ALA A 17 27.54 -26.02 3.14
CA ALA A 17 27.18 -25.27 1.94
C ALA A 17 25.67 -25.45 1.84
N GLY A 18 24.91 -24.41 2.19
CA GLY A 18 23.47 -24.38 2.02
C GLY A 18 23.17 -24.62 0.55
N TRP A 19 22.69 -25.81 0.21
CA TRP A 19 21.91 -25.99 -0.99
C TRP A 19 20.61 -25.24 -0.67
N GLY A 20 20.54 -23.97 -1.05
CA GLY A 20 19.34 -23.16 -0.87
C GLY A 20 18.25 -23.81 -1.70
N VAL A 21 17.34 -24.51 -1.03
CA VAL A 21 16.14 -25.06 -1.66
C VAL A 21 15.13 -23.94 -1.70
N ALA A 22 14.41 -23.82 -2.82
CA ALA A 22 13.26 -22.91 -2.95
C ALA A 22 12.35 -22.98 -1.72
N ILE A 23 11.66 -21.88 -1.40
CA ILE A 23 10.70 -21.85 -0.29
C ILE A 23 9.71 -23.01 -0.45
N GLN A 24 9.75 -23.96 0.48
CA GLN A 24 8.80 -25.06 0.55
C GLN A 24 7.57 -24.62 1.35
N LEU A 25 6.39 -24.81 0.78
CA LEU A 25 5.12 -24.46 1.42
C LEU A 25 4.17 -25.65 1.44
N ASP A 26 3.86 -26.12 2.65
CA ASP A 26 2.68 -26.93 2.94
C ASP A 26 1.63 -26.06 3.62
N ILE A 27 0.55 -25.75 2.90
CA ILE A 27 -0.54 -24.91 3.41
C ILE A 27 -1.36 -25.59 4.52
N GLN A 28 -1.18 -26.88 4.76
CA GLN A 28 -1.82 -27.61 5.86
C GLN A 28 -0.97 -27.61 7.14
N ASP A 29 0.27 -27.14 7.08
CA ASP A 29 1.18 -27.04 8.23
C ASP A 29 1.42 -25.58 8.60
N GLU A 30 0.91 -25.19 9.79
CA GLU A 30 1.08 -23.85 10.35
C GLU A 30 2.56 -23.43 10.43
N GLN A 31 3.46 -24.36 10.79
CA GLN A 31 4.88 -24.06 10.90
C GLN A 31 5.52 -23.90 9.53
N SER A 32 5.10 -24.66 8.52
CA SER A 32 5.56 -24.48 7.14
C SER A 32 5.21 -23.09 6.61
N ILE A 33 3.98 -22.63 6.80
CA ILE A 33 3.54 -21.28 6.41
C ILE A 33 4.38 -20.21 7.12
N LYS A 34 4.55 -20.31 8.44
CA LYS A 34 5.35 -19.34 9.21
C LYS A 34 6.79 -19.29 8.72
N SER A 35 7.38 -20.44 8.41
CA SER A 35 8.78 -20.53 7.97
C SER A 35 8.95 -19.95 6.55
N ALA A 36 7.99 -20.20 5.65
CA ALA A 36 7.96 -19.61 4.32
C ALA A 36 7.81 -18.08 4.38
N ALA A 37 6.86 -17.59 5.18
CA ALA A 37 6.65 -16.17 5.39
C ALA A 37 7.86 -15.49 6.04
N ALA A 38 8.50 -16.11 7.04
CA ALA A 38 9.70 -15.58 7.68
C ALA A 38 10.87 -15.41 6.70
N THR A 39 11.08 -16.37 5.79
CA THR A 39 12.10 -16.26 4.74
C THR A 39 11.78 -15.11 3.78
N ALA A 40 10.54 -14.97 3.32
CA ALA A 40 10.14 -13.85 2.46
C ALA A 40 10.28 -12.49 3.19
N ALA A 41 9.94 -12.42 4.48
CA ALA A 41 10.15 -11.22 5.30
C ALA A 41 11.63 -10.86 5.44
N TYR A 42 12.49 -11.86 5.64
CA TYR A 42 13.93 -11.67 5.69
C TYR A 42 14.48 -11.14 4.36
N ASN A 43 14.07 -11.72 3.23
CA ASN A 43 14.49 -11.29 1.89
C ASN A 43 14.04 -9.85 1.62
N MET A 44 12.77 -9.54 1.86
CA MET A 44 12.24 -8.17 1.75
C MET A 44 13.04 -7.19 2.62
N MET A 45 13.28 -7.52 3.89
CA MET A 45 13.98 -6.64 4.82
C MET A 45 15.49 -6.50 4.54
N SER A 46 16.07 -7.39 3.74
CA SER A 46 17.48 -7.27 3.31
C SER A 46 17.75 -6.03 2.45
N TYR A 47 16.70 -5.46 1.84
CA TYR A 47 16.76 -4.21 1.07
C TYR A 47 16.57 -2.95 1.94
N TYR A 48 16.10 -3.12 3.18
CA TYR A 48 15.80 -2.00 4.06
C TYR A 48 16.98 -1.69 4.96
N HIS A 49 17.60 -0.54 4.73
CA HIS A 49 18.72 -0.03 5.53
C HIS A 49 18.30 1.11 6.48
N GLY A 50 17.02 1.49 6.53
CA GLY A 50 16.57 2.69 7.26
C GLY A 50 16.78 2.64 8.77
N ASN A 51 16.98 1.45 9.36
CA ASN A 51 17.31 1.25 10.78
C ASN A 51 18.83 1.33 11.08
N GLU A 52 19.67 1.44 10.06
CA GLU A 52 21.11 1.57 10.25
C GLU A 52 21.51 3.00 10.67
N SER A 53 22.63 3.11 11.39
CA SER A 53 23.16 4.40 11.83
C SER A 53 23.42 5.33 10.64
N GLY A 54 22.85 6.54 10.71
CA GLY A 54 23.00 7.57 9.67
C GLY A 54 21.98 7.46 8.53
N GLN A 55 21.11 6.46 8.53
CA GLN A 55 20.02 6.32 7.56
C GLN A 55 18.75 7.03 8.04
N THR A 56 17.72 7.03 7.18
CA THR A 56 16.41 7.62 7.50
C THR A 56 15.38 6.50 7.72
N PRO A 57 14.94 6.25 8.97
CA PRO A 57 13.94 5.23 9.24
C PRO A 57 12.66 5.43 8.44
N GLY A 58 12.13 4.32 7.91
CA GLY A 58 10.87 4.26 7.18
C GLY A 58 10.89 4.77 5.75
N LYS A 59 12.04 5.23 5.23
CA LYS A 59 12.17 5.60 3.83
C LYS A 59 13.00 4.57 3.08
N LEU A 60 12.52 4.16 1.91
CA LEU A 60 13.29 3.38 0.95
C LEU A 60 14.00 4.31 -0.04
N PRO A 61 15.08 3.86 -0.71
CA PRO A 61 15.69 4.61 -1.81
C PRO A 61 14.63 4.94 -2.88
N ASP A 62 14.63 6.18 -3.38
CA ASP A 62 13.79 6.67 -4.49
C ASP A 62 12.26 6.57 -4.33
N THR A 63 11.76 6.15 -3.18
CA THR A 63 10.31 6.08 -2.90
C THR A 63 10.04 6.36 -1.43
N TRP A 64 8.86 6.91 -1.14
CA TRP A 64 8.44 7.21 0.23
C TRP A 64 7.20 6.41 0.64
N TRP A 65 6.22 6.26 -0.24
CA TRP A 65 4.98 5.54 0.06
C TRP A 65 5.20 4.03 0.30
N GLU A 66 6.15 3.41 -0.41
CA GLU A 66 6.44 1.99 -0.24
C GLU A 66 6.97 1.65 1.15
N GLY A 67 7.56 2.62 1.87
CA GLY A 67 7.90 2.44 3.28
C GLY A 67 6.67 2.15 4.13
N GLY A 68 5.59 2.91 3.92
CA GLY A 68 4.31 2.68 4.59
C GLY A 68 3.69 1.34 4.20
N ALA A 69 3.77 0.97 2.92
CA ALA A 69 3.29 -0.31 2.41
C ALA A 69 4.07 -1.52 2.98
N MET A 70 5.39 -1.40 3.07
CA MET A 70 6.26 -2.43 3.67
C MET A 70 5.92 -2.63 5.14
N PHE A 71 5.76 -1.55 5.91
CA PHE A 71 5.38 -1.64 7.32
C PHE A 71 3.96 -2.16 7.52
N MET A 72 3.00 -1.78 6.66
CA MET A 72 1.67 -2.40 6.67
C MET A 72 1.77 -3.92 6.48
N THR A 73 2.62 -4.39 5.56
CA THR A 73 2.85 -5.82 5.31
C THR A 73 3.48 -6.51 6.52
N LEU A 74 4.46 -5.88 7.19
CA LEU A 74 5.09 -6.44 8.39
C LEU A 74 4.14 -6.51 9.60
N ILE A 75 3.26 -5.52 9.77
CA ILE A 75 2.20 -5.56 10.79
C ILE A 75 1.29 -6.76 10.56
N GLN A 76 0.90 -7.01 9.31
CA GLN A 76 0.03 -8.13 8.95
C GLN A 76 0.75 -9.46 9.09
N TYR A 77 2.02 -9.54 8.70
CA TYR A 77 2.88 -10.70 8.95
C TYR A 77 2.95 -11.05 10.43
N TRP A 78 3.24 -10.07 11.30
CA TRP A 78 3.25 -10.25 12.75
C TRP A 78 1.90 -10.78 13.26
N PHE A 79 0.80 -10.19 12.81
CA PHE A 79 -0.54 -10.59 13.24
C PHE A 79 -0.85 -12.05 12.87
N TRP A 80 -0.54 -12.44 11.64
CA TRP A 80 -0.83 -13.80 11.16
C TRP A 80 0.08 -14.85 11.80
N THR A 81 1.37 -14.56 11.95
CA THR A 81 2.39 -15.55 12.35
C THR A 81 2.75 -15.53 13.83
N GLY A 82 2.59 -14.39 14.49
CA GLY A 82 3.07 -14.12 15.84
C GLY A 82 4.57 -13.78 15.91
N ASP A 83 5.27 -13.68 14.78
CA ASP A 83 6.69 -13.32 14.77
C ASP A 83 6.90 -11.81 15.03
N THR A 84 7.61 -11.50 16.10
CA THR A 84 7.89 -10.13 16.56
C THR A 84 9.21 -9.56 16.05
N SER A 85 9.97 -10.29 15.23
CA SER A 85 11.34 -9.96 14.84
C SER A 85 11.48 -8.56 14.21
N TYR A 86 10.44 -8.08 13.52
CA TYR A 86 10.46 -6.78 12.85
C TYR A 86 9.58 -5.71 13.52
N ASN A 87 9.04 -5.97 14.72
CA ASN A 87 8.10 -5.03 15.36
C ASN A 87 8.77 -3.71 15.73
N GLU A 88 10.00 -3.75 16.26
CA GLU A 88 10.73 -2.56 16.69
C GLU A 88 11.09 -1.66 15.50
N VAL A 89 11.66 -2.24 14.44
CA VAL A 89 12.02 -1.49 13.21
C VAL A 89 10.79 -0.91 12.51
N THR A 90 9.68 -1.64 12.52
CA THR A 90 8.39 -1.17 11.99
C THR A 90 7.89 0.03 12.77
N THR A 91 7.86 -0.07 14.10
CA THR A 91 7.45 1.02 15.00
C THR A 91 8.34 2.25 14.81
N GLN A 92 9.66 2.05 14.75
CA GLN A 92 10.63 3.13 14.55
C GLN A 92 10.39 3.87 13.22
N GLY A 93 10.26 3.14 12.11
CA GLY A 93 10.07 3.74 10.81
C GLY A 93 8.72 4.46 10.68
N MET A 94 7.64 3.86 11.19
CA MET A 94 6.32 4.47 11.20
C MET A 94 6.26 5.76 12.03
N LEU A 95 6.87 5.78 13.21
CA LEU A 95 6.90 7.00 14.04
C LEU A 95 7.85 8.06 13.49
N TRP A 96 8.93 7.67 12.82
CA TRP A 96 9.85 8.62 12.19
C TRP A 96 9.19 9.42 11.07
N GLN A 97 8.36 8.75 10.26
CA GLN A 97 7.71 9.36 9.10
C GLN A 97 6.39 10.09 9.43
N LYS A 98 5.97 10.11 10.71
CA LYS A 98 4.66 10.60 11.14
C LYS A 98 4.40 12.08 10.85
N GLY A 99 5.44 12.87 10.60
CA GLY A 99 5.33 14.31 10.34
C GLY A 99 4.67 15.02 11.53
N HIS A 100 3.58 15.73 11.27
CA HIS A 100 2.76 16.37 12.30
C HIS A 100 1.53 15.51 12.66
N ASP A 101 1.80 14.23 12.90
CA ASP A 101 0.80 13.18 13.13
C ASP A 101 -0.17 12.98 11.96
N ASP A 102 0.29 13.23 10.74
CA ASP A 102 -0.49 13.23 9.51
C ASP A 102 0.18 12.48 8.35
N TYR A 103 1.37 11.91 8.58
CA TYR A 103 2.21 11.34 7.52
C TYR A 103 2.42 12.30 6.35
N PHE A 104 2.60 13.59 6.63
CA PHE A 104 2.93 14.58 5.63
C PHE A 104 4.21 15.34 6.00
N PRO A 105 5.36 14.63 6.10
CA PRO A 105 6.60 15.22 6.59
C PRO A 105 7.13 16.29 5.63
N ALA A 106 7.59 17.41 6.20
CA ALA A 106 8.07 18.57 5.43
C ALA A 106 9.15 18.23 4.40
N ASN A 107 10.03 17.27 4.71
CA ASN A 107 11.14 16.86 3.84
C ASN A 107 10.70 16.26 2.49
N TYR A 108 9.49 15.70 2.42
CA TYR A 108 9.00 15.00 1.23
C TYR A 108 7.72 15.61 0.67
N SER A 109 6.99 16.39 1.48
CA SER A 109 5.69 16.98 1.17
C SER A 109 5.58 17.70 -0.18
N ASN A 110 6.68 18.20 -0.74
CA ASN A 110 6.69 18.93 -2.02
C ASN A 110 6.51 18.04 -3.27
N TYR A 111 6.66 16.72 -3.15
CA TYR A 111 6.49 15.79 -4.27
C TYR A 111 5.50 14.64 -4.00
N LEU A 112 4.85 14.61 -2.83
CA LEU A 112 3.85 13.59 -2.49
C LEU A 112 2.50 13.82 -3.20
N GLY A 113 1.85 12.72 -3.55
CA GLY A 113 0.44 12.62 -3.87
C GLY A 113 -0.42 12.22 -2.66
N ASN A 114 -1.74 12.19 -2.87
CA ASN A 114 -2.67 11.72 -1.84
C ASN A 114 -2.59 10.21 -1.63
N ASP A 115 -2.32 9.45 -2.69
CA ASP A 115 -2.02 8.03 -2.63
C ASP A 115 -0.76 7.73 -1.83
N ASP A 116 0.31 8.51 -2.00
CA ASP A 116 1.53 8.33 -1.20
C ASP A 116 1.21 8.39 0.31
N GLN A 117 0.48 9.43 0.72
CA GLN A 117 0.11 9.66 2.12
C GLN A 117 -0.86 8.58 2.63
N VAL A 118 -1.80 8.14 1.81
CA VAL A 118 -2.86 7.22 2.28
C VAL A 118 -2.31 5.87 2.67
N PHE A 119 -1.27 5.36 1.99
CA PHE A 119 -0.66 4.08 2.36
C PHE A 119 -0.09 4.06 3.78
N TRP A 120 0.48 5.18 4.24
CA TRP A 120 0.91 5.33 5.63
C TRP A 120 -0.27 5.39 6.60
N GLY A 121 -1.35 6.08 6.23
CA GLY A 121 -2.60 6.08 6.99
C GLY A 121 -3.22 4.69 7.09
N LEU A 122 -3.18 3.89 6.02
CA LEU A 122 -3.65 2.51 6.01
C LEU A 122 -2.76 1.60 6.85
N ALA A 123 -1.43 1.81 6.86
CA ALA A 123 -0.53 1.11 7.77
C ALA A 123 -0.88 1.38 9.23
N ALA A 124 -1.07 2.66 9.60
CA ALA A 124 -1.45 3.05 10.96
C ALA A 124 -2.86 2.55 11.35
N MET A 125 -3.82 2.60 10.43
CA MET A 125 -5.15 2.03 10.68
C MET A 125 -5.08 0.51 10.91
N THR A 126 -4.21 -0.18 10.16
CA THR A 126 -3.97 -1.63 10.33
C THR A 126 -3.32 -1.91 11.68
N ALA A 127 -2.33 -1.11 12.09
CA ALA A 127 -1.71 -1.23 13.40
C ALA A 127 -2.73 -1.06 14.54
N ALA A 128 -3.65 -0.09 14.43
CA ALA A 128 -4.70 0.13 15.41
C ALA A 128 -5.71 -1.02 15.48
N GLU A 129 -6.12 -1.54 14.33
CA GLU A 129 -7.08 -2.65 14.20
C GLU A 129 -6.53 -3.99 14.71
N LEU A 130 -5.22 -4.20 14.62
CA LEU A 130 -4.59 -5.47 15.00
C LEU A 130 -3.90 -5.40 16.38
N ASN A 131 -4.08 -4.31 17.13
CA ASN A 131 -3.38 -4.04 18.39
C ASN A 131 -1.85 -4.21 18.25
N PHE A 132 -1.28 -3.70 17.16
CA PHE A 132 0.17 -3.67 16.99
C PHE A 132 0.79 -2.82 18.12
N PRO A 133 1.94 -3.23 18.70
CA PRO A 133 2.51 -2.56 19.85
C PRO A 133 2.67 -1.05 19.66
N GLU A 134 2.24 -0.26 20.65
CA GLU A 134 2.46 1.19 20.70
C GLU A 134 3.66 1.51 21.60
N LYS A 135 4.23 2.70 21.42
CA LYS A 135 5.30 3.24 22.26
C LYS A 135 4.72 4.34 23.15
N ASP A 136 5.04 4.29 24.44
CA ASP A 136 4.65 5.33 25.40
C ASP A 136 5.16 6.71 24.97
N ASP A 137 4.39 7.76 25.30
CA ASP A 137 4.66 9.16 24.97
C ASP A 137 4.74 9.49 23.46
N GLU A 138 4.35 8.56 22.59
CA GLU A 138 4.24 8.76 21.14
C GLU A 138 2.78 8.81 20.69
N SER A 139 2.59 9.23 19.44
CA SER A 139 1.28 9.29 18.79
C SER A 139 0.77 7.87 18.55
N SER A 140 -0.44 7.59 19.02
CA SER A 140 -1.13 6.30 18.80
C SER A 140 -1.41 6.03 17.32
N TRP A 141 -1.49 4.76 16.95
CA TRP A 141 -1.75 4.35 15.56
C TRP A 141 -3.06 4.90 15.00
N LEU A 142 -4.14 4.85 15.80
CA LEU A 142 -5.43 5.42 15.44
C LEU A 142 -5.34 6.92 15.22
N SER A 143 -4.63 7.66 16.09
CA SER A 143 -4.44 9.10 15.89
C SER A 143 -3.73 9.45 14.58
N LEU A 144 -2.73 8.66 14.18
CA LEU A 144 -2.01 8.87 12.92
C LEU A 144 -2.90 8.60 11.70
N ALA A 145 -3.72 7.55 11.76
CA ALA A 145 -4.74 7.28 10.74
C ALA A 145 -5.78 8.42 10.64
N GLN A 146 -6.24 8.95 11.79
CA GLN A 146 -7.13 10.10 11.84
C GLN A 146 -6.48 11.36 11.24
N GLY A 147 -5.18 11.57 11.46
CA GLY A 147 -4.45 12.71 10.89
C GLY A 147 -4.33 12.68 9.37
N VAL A 148 -4.11 11.51 8.77
CA VAL A 148 -4.14 11.35 7.30
C VAL A 148 -5.53 11.69 6.76
N PHE A 149 -6.59 11.13 7.36
CA PHE A 149 -7.96 11.47 6.95
C PHE A 149 -8.24 12.98 7.07
N ASN A 150 -7.87 13.59 8.20
CA ASN A 150 -8.11 15.00 8.48
C ASN A 150 -7.37 15.94 7.53
N THR A 151 -6.23 15.53 6.98
CA THR A 151 -5.46 16.32 6.00
C THR A 151 -5.89 16.07 4.55
N GLN A 152 -6.45 14.89 4.24
CA GLN A 152 -6.99 14.60 2.91
C GLN A 152 -8.40 15.18 2.68
N VAL A 153 -9.28 15.15 3.68
CA VAL A 153 -10.65 15.67 3.56
C VAL A 153 -10.71 17.11 3.02
N PRO A 154 -9.89 18.07 3.50
CA PRO A 154 -9.86 19.43 2.96
C PRO A 154 -9.40 19.53 1.50
N ARG A 155 -8.76 18.49 0.95
CA ARG A 155 -8.30 18.43 -0.45
C ARG A 155 -9.34 17.88 -1.42
N TRP A 156 -10.50 17.45 -0.91
CA TRP A 156 -11.62 17.01 -1.74
C TRP A 156 -12.08 18.14 -2.68
N ASP A 157 -11.81 17.99 -3.97
CA ASP A 157 -12.00 19.08 -4.94
C ASP A 157 -13.40 19.04 -5.56
N THR A 158 -14.28 19.93 -5.10
CA THR A 158 -15.62 20.13 -5.68
C THR A 158 -15.65 21.16 -6.81
N SER A 159 -14.53 21.80 -7.15
CA SER A 159 -14.48 22.77 -8.27
C SER A 159 -14.41 22.09 -9.64
N SER A 160 -14.05 20.79 -9.67
CA SER A 160 -14.04 19.95 -10.85
C SER A 160 -14.66 18.60 -10.55
N CYS A 161 -15.44 18.05 -11.49
CA CYS A 161 -16.07 16.74 -11.40
C CYS A 161 -16.98 16.54 -10.17
N ASP A 162 -17.53 17.62 -9.61
CA ASP A 162 -18.42 17.61 -8.44
C ASP A 162 -17.85 16.93 -7.17
N GLY A 163 -16.54 16.71 -7.11
CA GLY A 163 -15.86 16.02 -6.02
C GLY A 163 -14.66 15.22 -6.50
N GLY A 164 -14.02 14.51 -5.58
CA GLY A 164 -12.88 13.64 -5.84
C GLY A 164 -11.55 14.26 -5.45
N LEU A 165 -10.68 13.45 -4.84
CA LEU A 165 -9.27 13.76 -4.68
C LEU A 165 -8.56 13.69 -6.03
N ARG A 166 -7.67 14.67 -6.24
CA ARG A 166 -6.63 14.61 -7.26
C ARG A 166 -5.55 13.63 -6.84
N TRP A 167 -4.82 13.08 -7.80
CA TRP A 167 -3.65 12.24 -7.53
C TRP A 167 -2.59 13.06 -6.78
N GLN A 168 -2.10 14.11 -7.40
CA GLN A 168 -1.07 14.98 -6.83
C GLN A 168 -1.69 16.11 -5.99
N ILE A 169 -0.93 16.61 -5.00
CA ILE A 169 -1.40 17.59 -4.02
C ILE A 169 -1.18 19.04 -4.50
N TRP A 170 -0.13 19.28 -5.29
CA TRP A 170 0.29 20.61 -5.70
C TRP A 170 0.09 20.86 -7.19
N PRO A 171 -0.40 22.07 -7.58
CA PRO A 171 -0.66 22.40 -8.99
C PRO A 171 0.52 22.28 -9.97
N TYR A 172 1.76 22.31 -9.47
CA TYR A 172 2.95 22.19 -10.31
C TYR A 172 3.36 20.72 -10.58
N GLN A 173 2.78 19.74 -9.88
CA GLN A 173 3.10 18.34 -10.06
C GLN A 173 2.40 17.79 -11.31
N ALA A 174 3.13 17.02 -12.11
CA ALA A 174 2.54 16.26 -13.20
C ALA A 174 1.54 15.25 -12.63
N GLY A 175 0.29 15.30 -13.10
CA GLY A 175 -0.79 14.48 -12.55
C GLY A 175 -1.71 15.20 -11.55
N TYR A 176 -1.47 16.48 -11.24
CA TYR A 176 -2.40 17.28 -10.42
C TYR A 176 -3.81 17.35 -11.02
N THR A 177 -3.91 17.28 -12.34
CA THR A 177 -5.20 17.32 -13.02
C THR A 177 -5.89 15.96 -13.17
N THR A 178 -5.18 14.90 -12.82
CA THR A 178 -5.69 13.54 -12.75
C THR A 178 -6.39 13.29 -11.43
N LYS A 179 -7.57 12.67 -11.45
CA LYS A 179 -8.19 12.00 -10.32
C LYS A 179 -8.05 10.50 -10.54
N ASN A 180 -7.40 9.79 -9.63
CA ASN A 180 -7.13 8.36 -9.77
C ASN A 180 -7.92 7.52 -8.77
N ALA A 181 -8.11 6.25 -9.10
CA ALA A 181 -8.85 5.32 -8.27
C ALA A 181 -8.16 5.10 -6.91
N ILE A 182 -6.82 5.00 -6.88
CA ILE A 182 -6.09 4.71 -5.64
C ILE A 182 -6.20 5.83 -4.59
N SER A 183 -6.14 7.11 -4.96
CA SER A 183 -6.28 8.20 -3.99
C SER A 183 -7.68 8.21 -3.37
N ASN A 184 -8.71 8.02 -4.20
CA ASN A 184 -10.10 8.06 -3.77
C ASN A 184 -10.52 6.77 -3.04
N GLY A 185 -10.17 5.60 -3.57
CA GLY A 185 -10.40 4.30 -2.95
C GLY A 185 -9.61 4.13 -1.65
N GLY A 186 -8.39 4.67 -1.58
CA GLY A 186 -7.59 4.75 -0.36
C GLY A 186 -8.28 5.56 0.74
N LEU A 187 -8.73 6.79 0.44
CA LEU A 187 -9.47 7.60 1.40
C LEU A 187 -10.80 6.94 1.78
N PHE A 188 -11.50 6.31 0.84
CA PHE A 188 -12.74 5.58 1.08
C PHE A 188 -12.53 4.45 2.10
N GLN A 189 -11.57 3.55 1.88
CA GLN A 189 -11.34 2.47 2.84
C GLN A 189 -10.83 2.99 4.19
N LEU A 190 -10.02 4.06 4.22
CA LEU A 190 -9.58 4.67 5.47
C LEU A 190 -10.76 5.23 6.26
N ALA A 191 -11.68 5.93 5.59
CA ALA A 191 -12.90 6.47 6.19
C ALA A 191 -13.82 5.35 6.71
N ALA A 192 -14.05 4.30 5.92
CA ALA A 192 -14.86 3.15 6.33
C ALA A 192 -14.28 2.44 7.57
N ARG A 193 -12.96 2.25 7.59
CA ARG A 193 -12.23 1.63 8.71
C ARG A 193 -12.26 2.48 9.97
N LEU A 194 -12.01 3.78 9.85
CA LEU A 194 -12.16 4.74 10.97
C LEU A 194 -13.60 4.78 11.49
N GLY A 195 -14.59 4.79 10.60
CA GLY A 195 -16.01 4.72 10.96
C GLY A 195 -16.34 3.44 11.73
N ARG A 196 -15.82 2.29 11.29
CA ARG A 196 -16.02 1.01 11.99
C ARG A 196 -15.33 0.98 13.36
N TYR A 197 -14.09 1.45 13.43
CA TYR A 197 -13.31 1.43 14.67
C TYR A 197 -13.89 2.35 15.74
N THR A 198 -14.31 3.55 15.34
CA THR A 198 -14.69 4.64 16.27
C THR A 198 -16.19 4.87 16.42
N LYS A 199 -17.01 4.30 15.52
CA LYS A 199 -18.44 4.60 15.39
C LYS A 199 -18.76 6.09 15.19
N ASN A 200 -17.79 6.89 14.73
CA ASN A 200 -17.97 8.31 14.48
C ASN A 200 -18.64 8.56 13.12
N GLN A 201 -19.79 9.22 13.15
CA GLN A 201 -20.62 9.49 11.97
C GLN A 201 -19.88 10.27 10.87
N THR A 202 -18.94 11.15 11.21
CA THR A 202 -18.18 11.93 10.22
C THR A 202 -17.43 11.01 9.25
N TYR A 203 -16.77 9.97 9.76
CA TYR A 203 -16.03 9.04 8.89
C TYR A 203 -16.98 8.21 8.02
N ILE A 204 -18.13 7.82 8.58
CA ILE A 204 -19.18 7.06 7.88
C ILE A 204 -19.76 7.88 6.73
N ASP A 205 -20.11 9.14 6.99
CA ASP A 205 -20.64 10.06 5.98
C ASP A 205 -19.64 10.34 4.86
N TRP A 206 -18.35 10.44 5.20
CA TRP A 206 -17.29 10.57 4.20
C TRP A 206 -17.11 9.31 3.38
N ALA A 207 -17.18 8.12 3.99
CA ALA A 207 -17.11 6.86 3.25
C ALA A 207 -18.27 6.74 2.24
N GLU A 208 -19.50 7.04 2.64
CA GLU A 208 -20.68 7.11 1.76
C GLU A 208 -20.47 8.13 0.64
N LYS A 209 -20.04 9.35 0.97
CA LYS A 209 -19.80 10.43 0.00
C LYS A 209 -18.77 10.07 -1.05
N ILE A 210 -17.65 9.46 -0.65
CA ILE A 210 -16.57 9.11 -1.59
C ILE A 210 -17.03 7.98 -2.51
N TRP A 211 -17.68 6.96 -1.96
CA TRP A 211 -18.26 5.88 -2.76
C TRP A 211 -19.27 6.40 -3.78
N ASP A 212 -20.24 7.20 -3.34
CA ASP A 212 -21.29 7.73 -4.19
C ASP A 212 -20.71 8.61 -5.30
N TRP A 213 -19.72 9.46 -4.97
CA TRP A 213 -19.01 10.23 -5.97
C TRP A 213 -18.27 9.34 -6.97
N SER A 214 -17.49 8.36 -6.51
CA SER A 214 -16.75 7.47 -7.39
C SER A 214 -17.68 6.77 -8.38
N ALA A 215 -18.87 6.35 -7.93
CA ALA A 215 -19.91 5.73 -8.75
C ALA A 215 -20.53 6.65 -9.82
N THR A 216 -20.35 7.97 -9.72
CA THR A 216 -20.73 8.92 -10.79
C THR A 216 -19.65 9.09 -11.87
N THR A 217 -18.46 8.52 -11.66
CA THR A 217 -17.31 8.66 -12.55
C THR A 217 -16.88 7.29 -13.11
N PRO A 218 -15.99 7.24 -14.12
CA PRO A 218 -15.41 5.99 -14.58
C PRO A 218 -14.58 5.23 -13.53
N LEU A 219 -14.21 5.87 -12.41
CA LEU A 219 -13.40 5.24 -11.35
C LEU A 219 -14.15 4.13 -10.60
N LEU A 220 -15.49 4.10 -10.67
CA LEU A 220 -16.29 2.97 -10.19
C LEU A 220 -17.52 2.80 -11.09
N LYS A 221 -17.41 1.88 -12.05
CA LYS A 221 -18.51 1.57 -12.99
C LYS A 221 -19.39 0.48 -12.38
N THR A 222 -20.44 0.85 -11.65
CA THR A 222 -21.31 -0.10 -10.93
C THR A 222 -22.10 -1.05 -11.85
N ALA A 223 -22.23 -0.73 -13.14
CA ALA A 223 -22.92 -1.59 -14.10
C ALA A 223 -22.16 -2.90 -14.44
N ASP A 224 -20.82 -2.85 -14.42
CA ASP A 224 -19.94 -4.00 -14.71
C ASP A 224 -18.87 -4.21 -13.62
N TRP A 225 -18.96 -3.45 -12.53
CA TRP A 225 -18.05 -3.43 -11.39
C TRP A 225 -16.58 -3.22 -11.78
N ASN A 226 -16.35 -2.47 -12.86
CA ASN A 226 -15.02 -2.15 -13.35
C ASN A 226 -14.50 -0.85 -12.70
N ILE A 227 -13.21 -0.80 -12.40
CA ILE A 227 -12.53 0.38 -11.87
C ILE A 227 -11.53 0.88 -12.92
N ALA A 228 -11.78 2.05 -13.49
CA ALA A 228 -10.78 2.76 -14.26
C ALA A 228 -9.69 3.29 -13.33
N ASP A 229 -8.45 3.30 -13.80
CA ASP A 229 -7.31 3.76 -13.00
C ASP A 229 -7.33 5.28 -12.80
N THR A 230 -7.66 6.01 -13.85
CA THR A 230 -7.59 7.47 -13.88
C THR A 230 -8.73 8.08 -14.66
N THR A 231 -9.02 9.34 -14.35
CA THR A 231 -9.85 10.27 -15.11
C THR A 231 -9.29 11.68 -14.93
N THR A 232 -9.62 12.65 -15.77
CA THR A 232 -9.03 14.00 -15.73
C THR A 232 -10.05 15.10 -15.51
N SER A 233 -9.65 16.12 -14.76
CA SER A 233 -10.50 17.28 -14.48
C SER A 233 -10.86 18.07 -15.75
N GLU A 234 -9.97 18.09 -16.75
CA GLU A 234 -10.12 18.77 -18.03
C GLU A 234 -11.21 18.14 -18.90
N ALA A 235 -11.36 16.82 -18.83
CA ALA A 235 -12.42 16.10 -19.50
C ALA A 235 -13.73 16.05 -18.68
N ASN A 236 -13.83 16.83 -17.59
CA ASN A 236 -14.91 16.76 -16.61
C ASN A 236 -15.12 15.33 -16.07
N CYS A 237 -14.03 14.61 -15.86
CA CYS A 237 -13.99 13.22 -15.42
C CYS A 237 -14.81 12.23 -16.29
N LYS A 238 -14.87 12.48 -17.60
CA LYS A 238 -15.55 11.61 -18.57
C LYS A 238 -14.60 10.70 -19.34
N ASP A 239 -13.32 11.05 -19.39
CA ASP A 239 -12.27 10.20 -19.91
C ASP A 239 -11.88 9.14 -18.88
N HIS A 240 -11.18 8.10 -19.32
CA HIS A 240 -10.77 7.03 -18.43
C HIS A 240 -9.51 6.31 -18.92
N GLY A 241 -8.60 6.03 -17.98
CA GLY A 241 -7.52 5.07 -18.17
C GLY A 241 -7.98 3.67 -17.77
N ASP A 242 -8.05 2.74 -18.73
CA ASP A 242 -8.62 1.41 -18.50
C ASP A 242 -7.60 0.32 -18.12
N LEU A 243 -6.36 0.68 -17.80
CA LEU A 243 -5.44 -0.30 -17.20
C LEU A 243 -6.03 -0.79 -15.87
N GLN A 244 -6.01 -2.10 -15.69
CA GLN A 244 -6.67 -2.77 -14.59
C GLN A 244 -5.62 -3.20 -13.58
N TRP A 245 -5.72 -2.69 -12.36
CA TRP A 245 -4.75 -2.94 -11.30
C TRP A 245 -5.43 -3.56 -10.09
N THR A 246 -4.85 -4.65 -9.57
CA THR A 246 -5.40 -5.41 -8.43
C THR A 246 -5.69 -4.53 -7.21
N TYR A 247 -4.78 -3.61 -6.89
CA TYR A 247 -4.91 -2.75 -5.71
C TYR A 247 -6.11 -1.77 -5.77
N ASN A 248 -6.49 -1.29 -6.95
CA ASN A 248 -7.64 -0.40 -7.11
C ASN A 248 -8.91 -1.15 -6.68
N TYR A 249 -9.10 -2.37 -7.18
CA TYR A 249 -10.19 -3.26 -6.75
C TYR A 249 -10.13 -3.56 -5.25
N GLY A 250 -8.93 -3.87 -4.75
CA GLY A 250 -8.72 -4.15 -3.34
C GLY A 250 -9.13 -2.99 -2.42
N THR A 251 -8.86 -1.73 -2.81
CA THR A 251 -9.25 -0.57 -1.99
C THR A 251 -10.76 -0.40 -1.88
N TYR A 252 -11.50 -0.47 -2.99
CA TYR A 252 -12.95 -0.36 -2.98
C TYR A 252 -13.63 -1.58 -2.34
N LEU A 253 -13.12 -2.79 -2.58
CA LEU A 253 -13.65 -4.01 -1.97
C LEU A 253 -13.44 -3.99 -0.45
N SER A 254 -12.25 -3.60 0.01
CA SER A 254 -11.95 -3.42 1.44
C SER A 254 -12.91 -2.41 2.08
N GLY A 255 -13.01 -1.19 1.55
CA GLY A 255 -13.93 -0.19 2.10
C GLY A 255 -15.39 -0.65 2.12
N ALA A 256 -15.86 -1.32 1.07
CA ALA A 256 -17.21 -1.88 1.02
C ALA A 256 -17.44 -2.97 2.08
N ALA A 257 -16.45 -3.84 2.32
CA ALA A 257 -16.51 -4.85 3.38
C ALA A 257 -16.63 -4.21 4.78
N TYR A 258 -15.85 -3.17 5.06
CA TYR A 258 -15.94 -2.43 6.31
C TYR A 258 -17.29 -1.74 6.48
N MET A 259 -17.84 -1.14 5.42
CA MET A 259 -19.16 -0.51 5.44
C MET A 259 -20.29 -1.55 5.58
N TYR A 260 -20.20 -2.70 4.93
CA TYR A 260 -21.14 -3.81 5.09
C TYR A 260 -21.22 -4.25 6.56
N ASN A 261 -20.08 -4.43 7.21
CA ASN A 261 -20.04 -4.82 8.62
C ASN A 261 -20.49 -3.69 9.56
N LEU A 262 -20.14 -2.44 9.26
CA LEU A 262 -20.59 -1.27 10.02
C LEU A 262 -22.13 -1.12 10.00
N THR A 263 -22.75 -1.42 8.85
CA THR A 263 -24.19 -1.26 8.60
C THR A 263 -25.00 -2.54 8.87
N ASP A 264 -24.44 -3.48 9.62
CA ASP A 264 -25.07 -4.76 9.98
C ASP A 264 -25.61 -5.55 8.78
N GLY A 265 -24.86 -5.52 7.67
CA GLY A 265 -25.14 -6.27 6.46
C GLY A 265 -25.96 -5.52 5.40
N GLY A 266 -25.82 -4.18 5.32
CA GLY A 266 -26.56 -3.34 4.38
C GLY A 266 -26.46 -3.81 2.92
N GLU A 267 -27.60 -3.84 2.23
CA GLU A 267 -27.74 -4.41 0.87
C GLU A 267 -26.82 -3.74 -0.16
N LYS A 268 -26.73 -2.40 -0.15
CA LYS A 268 -25.81 -1.61 -1.00
C LYS A 268 -24.37 -2.13 -0.92
N TRP A 269 -23.90 -2.39 0.30
CA TRP A 269 -22.53 -2.81 0.55
C TRP A 269 -22.33 -4.29 0.24
N LYS A 270 -23.37 -5.11 0.41
CA LYS A 270 -23.33 -6.51 -0.03
C LYS A 270 -23.22 -6.62 -1.56
N GLU A 271 -24.04 -5.86 -2.28
CA GLU A 271 -24.01 -5.81 -3.75
C GLU A 271 -22.65 -5.35 -4.27
N ALA A 272 -22.08 -4.31 -3.62
CA ALA A 272 -20.72 -3.85 -3.88
C ALA A 272 -19.66 -4.94 -3.71
N ILE A 273 -19.72 -5.70 -2.61
CA ILE A 273 -18.78 -6.81 -2.36
C ILE A 273 -18.95 -7.89 -3.42
N ASP A 274 -20.17 -8.34 -3.68
CA ASP A 274 -20.44 -9.41 -4.66
C ASP A 274 -19.94 -9.02 -6.06
N GLY A 275 -20.23 -7.80 -6.49
CA GLY A 275 -19.84 -7.28 -7.80
C GLY A 275 -18.33 -7.09 -7.95
N LEU A 276 -17.70 -6.36 -7.02
CA LEU A 276 -16.26 -6.12 -7.06
C LEU A 276 -15.46 -7.42 -6.89
N LEU A 277 -15.88 -8.33 -6.01
CA LEU A 277 -15.23 -9.62 -5.84
C LEU A 277 -15.37 -10.48 -7.09
N GLY A 278 -16.56 -10.52 -7.70
CA GLY A 278 -16.81 -11.24 -8.95
C GLY A 278 -15.88 -10.76 -10.08
N THR A 279 -15.79 -9.44 -10.28
CA THR A 279 -14.90 -8.87 -11.29
C THR A 279 -13.42 -9.07 -10.95
N THR A 280 -13.05 -8.99 -9.67
CA THR A 280 -11.69 -9.26 -9.20
C THR A 280 -11.27 -10.69 -9.53
N ILE A 281 -12.14 -11.68 -9.23
CA ILE A 281 -11.90 -13.09 -9.54
C ILE A 281 -11.80 -13.30 -11.05
N ALA A 282 -12.72 -12.72 -11.82
CA ALA A 282 -12.76 -12.90 -13.27
C ALA A 282 -11.53 -12.30 -14.00
N LYS A 283 -10.99 -11.17 -13.52
CA LYS A 283 -9.86 -10.47 -14.15
C LYS A 283 -8.51 -10.97 -13.67
N PHE A 284 -8.30 -11.00 -12.36
CA PHE A 284 -6.96 -11.16 -11.77
C PHE A 284 -6.62 -12.59 -11.42
N PHE A 285 -7.51 -13.55 -11.68
CA PHE A 285 -7.23 -14.98 -11.58
C PHE A 285 -7.49 -15.67 -12.93
N PRO A 286 -6.60 -15.45 -13.93
CA PRO A 286 -6.87 -15.86 -15.30
C PRO A 286 -7.04 -17.37 -15.44
N HIS A 287 -8.03 -17.76 -16.24
CA HIS A 287 -8.32 -19.18 -16.50
C HIS A 287 -7.16 -19.90 -17.22
N GLU A 288 -6.33 -19.17 -17.97
CA GLU A 288 -5.11 -19.67 -18.60
C GLU A 288 -4.01 -20.05 -17.59
N TYR A 289 -4.08 -19.54 -16.36
CA TYR A 289 -3.19 -19.88 -15.25
C TYR A 289 -3.87 -20.83 -14.24
N GLY A 290 -4.94 -21.51 -14.66
CA GLY A 290 -5.71 -22.43 -13.83
C GLY A 290 -6.86 -21.79 -13.06
N GLY A 291 -7.04 -20.46 -13.14
CA GLY A 291 -8.20 -19.77 -12.56
C GLY A 291 -8.11 -19.46 -11.07
N ASP A 292 -7.04 -19.88 -10.39
CA ASP A 292 -6.83 -19.66 -8.95
C ASP A 292 -5.56 -18.87 -8.60
N ILE A 293 -4.68 -18.62 -9.58
CA ILE A 293 -3.41 -17.92 -9.37
C ILE A 293 -3.56 -16.45 -9.75
N MET A 294 -3.29 -15.57 -8.78
CA MET A 294 -3.34 -14.13 -8.96
C MET A 294 -2.24 -13.64 -9.92
N SER A 295 -2.58 -12.73 -10.82
CA SER A 295 -1.63 -12.08 -11.73
C SER A 295 -2.02 -10.62 -11.97
N GLU A 296 -1.00 -9.75 -12.02
CA GLU A 296 -1.19 -8.41 -12.57
C GLU A 296 -1.25 -8.42 -14.10
N ILE A 297 -2.47 -8.61 -14.61
CA ILE A 297 -2.78 -8.82 -16.03
C ILE A 297 -2.30 -7.69 -16.95
N SER A 298 -2.16 -6.47 -16.40
CA SER A 298 -1.78 -5.30 -17.19
C SER A 298 -0.29 -5.24 -17.52
N CYS A 299 0.58 -5.95 -16.78
CA CYS A 299 2.03 -5.79 -16.92
C CYS A 299 2.86 -7.08 -16.78
N GLU A 300 2.39 -8.10 -16.03
CA GLU A 300 3.20 -9.29 -15.71
C GLU A 300 3.48 -10.15 -16.94
N GLN A 301 2.52 -10.28 -17.86
CA GLN A 301 2.67 -11.10 -19.07
C GLN A 301 3.82 -10.62 -19.95
N SER A 302 3.95 -9.29 -20.07
CA SER A 302 5.00 -8.63 -20.82
C SER A 302 6.27 -8.38 -20.02
N MET A 303 6.31 -8.74 -18.73
CA MET A 303 7.40 -8.41 -17.80
C MET A 303 7.73 -6.90 -17.77
N MET A 304 6.70 -6.05 -17.91
CA MET A 304 6.85 -4.58 -17.94
C MET A 304 6.36 -3.90 -16.66
N CYS A 305 6.06 -4.68 -15.62
CA CYS A 305 5.66 -4.09 -14.34
C CYS A 305 6.78 -3.20 -13.81
N ASP A 306 6.42 -1.97 -13.47
CA ASP A 306 7.32 -1.10 -12.72
C ASP A 306 7.37 -1.53 -11.24
N ARG A 307 8.20 -0.82 -10.50
CA ARG A 307 8.40 -1.03 -9.07
C ARG A 307 7.09 -1.02 -8.28
N ASN A 308 6.19 -0.07 -8.57
CA ASN A 308 4.94 0.08 -7.82
C ASN A 308 4.03 -1.13 -8.04
N GLN A 309 3.92 -1.56 -9.30
CA GLN A 309 2.99 -2.60 -9.74
C GLN A 309 3.32 -3.97 -9.17
N ASP A 310 4.59 -4.23 -8.85
CA ASP A 310 5.02 -5.47 -8.19
C ASP A 310 4.41 -5.65 -6.79
N CYS A 311 3.99 -4.56 -6.13
CA CYS A 311 3.38 -4.57 -4.80
C CYS A 311 1.88 -4.93 -4.80
N PHE A 312 1.18 -4.65 -5.91
CA PHE A 312 -0.28 -4.46 -5.90
C PHE A 312 -1.04 -5.72 -5.51
N LYS A 313 -0.62 -6.87 -6.03
CA LYS A 313 -1.23 -8.16 -5.71
C LYS A 313 -0.97 -8.61 -4.28
N GLY A 314 0.15 -8.18 -3.68
CA GLY A 314 0.41 -8.31 -2.26
C GLY A 314 -0.67 -7.61 -1.44
N PHE A 315 -1.00 -6.37 -1.78
CA PHE A 315 -2.05 -5.61 -1.09
C PHE A 315 -3.42 -6.26 -1.26
N LEU A 316 -3.77 -6.65 -2.49
CA LEU A 316 -5.05 -7.33 -2.76
C LEU A 316 -5.17 -8.62 -1.95
N SER A 317 -4.11 -9.44 -1.87
CA SER A 317 -4.11 -10.70 -1.10
C SER A 317 -4.48 -10.48 0.36
N SER A 318 -3.87 -9.48 1.00
CA SER A 318 -4.14 -9.15 2.40
C SER A 318 -5.54 -8.57 2.60
N TRP A 319 -5.96 -7.63 1.75
CA TRP A 319 -7.29 -7.01 1.85
C TRP A 319 -8.43 -8.01 1.61
N LEU A 320 -8.27 -8.94 0.66
CA LEU A 320 -9.21 -10.05 0.48
C LEU A 320 -9.25 -10.94 1.72
N THR A 321 -8.10 -11.25 2.31
CA THR A 321 -8.01 -12.08 3.51
C THR A 321 -8.76 -11.45 4.69
N PHE A 322 -8.54 -10.16 4.97
CA PHE A 322 -9.33 -9.47 6.00
C PHE A 322 -10.81 -9.36 5.63
N THR A 323 -11.16 -9.24 4.35
CA THR A 323 -12.56 -9.26 3.91
C THR A 323 -13.27 -10.55 4.32
N THR A 324 -12.60 -11.71 4.28
CA THR A 324 -13.19 -12.97 4.77
C THR A 324 -13.54 -12.93 6.27
N THR A 325 -12.81 -12.14 7.05
CA THR A 325 -13.08 -11.99 8.49
C THR A 325 -14.22 -11.01 8.77
N ILE A 326 -14.43 -10.02 7.91
CA ILE A 326 -15.41 -8.94 8.12
C ILE A 326 -16.76 -9.26 7.44
N ALA A 327 -16.70 -9.95 6.30
CA ALA A 327 -17.83 -10.40 5.51
C ALA A 327 -17.69 -11.91 5.23
N PRO A 328 -17.96 -12.79 6.21
CA PRO A 328 -17.66 -14.23 6.14
C PRO A 328 -18.28 -14.99 4.96
N PHE A 329 -19.38 -14.48 4.38
CA PHE A 329 -20.00 -15.09 3.20
C PHE A 329 -19.07 -15.11 1.96
N THR A 330 -17.98 -14.33 1.97
CA THR A 330 -17.00 -14.28 0.88
C THR A 330 -15.91 -15.35 1.00
N GLN A 331 -15.81 -16.04 2.15
CA GLN A 331 -14.70 -16.92 2.48
C GLN A 331 -14.51 -18.06 1.46
N ASP A 332 -15.60 -18.71 1.05
CA ASP A 332 -15.56 -19.84 0.10
C ASP A 332 -15.03 -19.42 -1.28
N GLN A 333 -15.21 -18.16 -1.66
CA GLN A 333 -14.72 -17.62 -2.93
C GLN A 333 -13.27 -17.15 -2.84
N ILE A 334 -12.87 -16.58 -1.70
CA ILE A 334 -11.54 -15.95 -1.51
C ILE A 334 -10.48 -16.97 -1.11
N LEU A 335 -10.77 -17.84 -0.14
CA LEU A 335 -9.74 -18.68 0.48
C LEU A 335 -9.01 -19.61 -0.50
N PRO A 336 -9.69 -20.30 -1.44
CA PRO A 336 -9.00 -21.12 -2.45
C PRO A 336 -8.02 -20.31 -3.30
N LYS A 337 -8.38 -19.06 -3.64
CA LYS A 337 -7.56 -18.15 -4.46
C LYS A 337 -6.29 -17.73 -3.73
N ILE A 338 -6.41 -17.40 -2.44
CA ILE A 338 -5.26 -17.05 -1.59
C ILE A 338 -4.33 -18.25 -1.42
N GLN A 339 -4.86 -19.44 -1.13
CA GLN A 339 -4.06 -20.66 -0.95
C GLN A 339 -3.31 -21.07 -2.22
N ALA A 340 -3.99 -21.10 -3.37
CA ALA A 340 -3.35 -21.44 -4.64
C ALA A 340 -2.30 -20.41 -5.07
N SER A 341 -2.59 -19.12 -4.87
CA SER A 341 -1.64 -18.05 -5.15
C SER A 341 -0.42 -18.12 -4.23
N ALA A 342 -0.57 -18.46 -2.95
CA ALA A 342 0.54 -18.65 -2.03
C ALA A 342 1.44 -19.83 -2.42
N GLN A 343 0.84 -20.96 -2.80
CA GLN A 343 1.60 -22.11 -3.32
C GLN A 343 2.38 -21.76 -4.59
N ALA A 344 1.78 -20.98 -5.48
CA ALA A 344 2.43 -20.51 -6.70
C ALA A 344 3.56 -19.49 -6.40
N ALA A 345 3.33 -18.57 -5.46
CA ALA A 345 4.33 -17.61 -5.00
C ALA A 345 5.54 -18.29 -4.36
N ALA A 346 5.32 -19.27 -3.47
CA ALA A 346 6.40 -20.03 -2.84
C ALA A 346 7.33 -20.70 -3.87
N LYS A 347 6.76 -21.24 -4.96
CA LYS A 347 7.55 -21.84 -6.05
C LYS A 347 8.36 -20.81 -6.84
N GLN A 348 7.91 -19.56 -6.92
CA GLN A 348 8.68 -18.45 -7.50
C GLN A 348 9.77 -17.93 -6.56
N CYS A 349 9.76 -18.31 -5.29
CA CYS A 349 10.81 -17.99 -4.31
C CYS A 349 11.94 -19.02 -4.36
N SER A 350 12.55 -19.12 -5.54
CA SER A 350 13.64 -20.06 -5.86
C SER A 350 14.83 -19.38 -6.53
N GLY A 351 14.88 -18.05 -6.48
CA GLY A 351 15.77 -17.22 -7.28
C GLY A 351 16.93 -16.59 -6.52
N GLY A 352 17.81 -15.95 -7.30
CA GLY A 352 18.96 -15.16 -6.87
C GLY A 352 19.97 -15.88 -5.98
N ASP A 353 20.88 -15.12 -5.36
CA ASP A 353 22.03 -15.68 -4.63
C ASP A 353 21.62 -16.46 -3.39
N SER A 354 20.46 -16.12 -2.81
CA SER A 354 19.88 -16.81 -1.65
C SER A 354 19.18 -18.12 -2.03
N ASN A 355 18.87 -18.33 -3.32
CA ASN A 355 17.93 -19.33 -3.85
C ASN A 355 16.53 -19.26 -3.20
N THR A 356 16.18 -18.12 -2.63
CA THR A 356 14.89 -17.88 -1.96
C THR A 356 14.24 -16.56 -2.39
N ASP A 357 14.91 -15.77 -3.25
CA ASP A 357 14.36 -14.52 -3.74
C ASP A 357 13.11 -14.80 -4.58
N CYS A 358 12.03 -14.06 -4.32
CA CYS A 358 10.75 -14.27 -4.95
C CYS A 358 10.61 -13.54 -6.28
N GLY A 359 10.21 -14.27 -7.32
CA GLY A 359 9.80 -13.70 -8.59
C GLY A 359 8.37 -13.14 -8.57
N ARG A 360 8.10 -12.18 -9.46
CA ARG A 360 6.78 -11.56 -9.61
C ARG A 360 5.78 -12.44 -10.38
N SER A 361 6.17 -13.38 -11.23
CA SER A 361 5.25 -14.12 -12.11
C SER A 361 4.78 -15.44 -11.48
N TRP A 362 3.89 -15.40 -10.48
CA TRP A 362 3.43 -16.60 -9.74
C TRP A 362 2.89 -17.70 -10.65
N TYR A 363 2.23 -17.34 -11.75
CA TYR A 363 1.70 -18.30 -12.74
C TYR A 363 2.79 -19.13 -13.44
N LYS A 364 4.07 -18.73 -13.40
CA LYS A 364 5.20 -19.51 -13.94
C LYS A 364 5.67 -20.65 -13.02
N GLN A 365 5.03 -20.83 -11.86
CA GLN A 365 5.21 -21.99 -10.98
C GLN A 365 6.67 -22.20 -10.51
N ASP A 366 7.29 -23.32 -10.85
CA ASP A 366 8.64 -23.71 -10.45
C ASP A 366 9.75 -23.08 -11.32
N LYS A 367 9.38 -22.41 -12.41
CA LYS A 367 10.30 -21.66 -13.24
C LYS A 367 10.38 -20.22 -12.77
N TRP A 368 11.40 -19.91 -11.95
CA TRP A 368 11.68 -18.53 -11.55
C TRP A 368 11.76 -17.61 -12.76
N ASP A 369 11.11 -16.45 -12.64
CA ASP A 369 10.96 -15.52 -13.75
C ASP A 369 12.14 -14.55 -13.94
N GLY A 370 13.15 -14.63 -13.07
CA GLY A 370 14.36 -13.82 -13.10
C GLY A 370 14.22 -12.43 -12.47
N SER A 371 13.05 -12.09 -11.95
CA SER A 371 12.84 -10.84 -11.22
C SER A 371 13.24 -10.99 -9.75
N LYS A 372 13.80 -9.92 -9.18
CA LYS A 372 14.23 -9.84 -7.79
C LYS A 372 14.10 -8.40 -7.32
N SER A 373 13.24 -8.17 -6.33
CA SER A 373 13.03 -6.85 -5.75
C SER A 373 12.36 -6.95 -4.37
N LEU A 374 12.49 -5.89 -3.56
CA LEU A 374 11.78 -5.79 -2.28
C LEU A 374 10.28 -6.01 -2.47
N GLU A 375 9.71 -5.48 -3.54
CA GLU A 375 8.27 -5.48 -3.82
C GLU A 375 7.76 -6.87 -4.18
N SER A 376 8.58 -7.66 -4.89
CA SER A 376 8.26 -9.06 -5.22
C SER A 376 8.27 -9.92 -3.96
N ASP A 377 9.26 -9.74 -3.07
CA ASP A 377 9.32 -10.40 -1.77
C ASP A 377 8.19 -9.93 -0.84
N MET A 378 7.82 -8.65 -0.87
CA MET A 378 6.69 -8.08 -0.11
C MET A 378 5.35 -8.68 -0.56
N SER A 379 5.13 -8.80 -1.86
CA SER A 379 3.93 -9.44 -2.40
C SER A 379 3.85 -10.92 -2.03
N ALA A 380 4.98 -11.64 -2.11
CA ALA A 380 5.05 -13.04 -1.67
C ALA A 380 4.79 -13.17 -0.16
N LEU A 381 5.43 -12.34 0.67
CA LEU A 381 5.22 -12.28 2.12
C LEU A 381 3.74 -12.11 2.46
N SER A 382 3.07 -11.17 1.80
CA SER A 382 1.65 -10.88 2.05
C SER A 382 0.77 -12.11 1.79
N VAL A 383 0.89 -12.76 0.62
CA VAL A 383 0.05 -13.91 0.28
C VAL A 383 0.40 -15.15 1.10
N LEU A 384 1.69 -15.38 1.42
CA LEU A 384 2.14 -16.48 2.28
C LEU A 384 1.55 -16.32 3.68
N SER A 385 1.71 -15.14 4.30
CA SER A 385 1.16 -14.85 5.63
C SER A 385 -0.35 -14.97 5.67
N SER A 386 -1.02 -14.53 4.60
CA SER A 386 -2.48 -14.58 4.48
C SER A 386 -3.05 -16.00 4.57
N THR A 387 -2.31 -17.03 4.15
CA THR A 387 -2.79 -18.44 4.26
C THR A 387 -3.01 -18.91 5.69
N MET A 388 -2.41 -18.24 6.68
CA MET A 388 -2.63 -18.52 8.09
C MET A 388 -4.09 -18.42 8.51
N ILE A 389 -4.93 -17.67 7.78
CA ILE A 389 -6.37 -17.56 8.06
C ILE A 389 -7.05 -18.93 8.16
N ALA A 390 -6.61 -19.92 7.38
CA ALA A 390 -7.17 -21.28 7.41
C ALA A 390 -6.88 -22.03 8.72
N HIS A 391 -5.87 -21.60 9.48
CA HIS A 391 -5.43 -22.23 10.72
C HIS A 391 -5.94 -21.51 11.97
N LYS A 392 -6.55 -20.34 11.83
CA LYS A 392 -7.07 -19.56 12.96
C LYS A 392 -8.44 -20.10 13.36
N LYS A 393 -8.55 -20.55 14.62
CA LYS A 393 -9.76 -21.15 15.18
C LYS A 393 -10.74 -20.14 15.76
N GLU A 394 -10.27 -18.93 16.06
CA GLU A 394 -11.08 -17.84 16.60
C GLU A 394 -11.33 -16.79 15.53
N HIS A 395 -12.46 -16.08 15.66
CA HIS A 395 -12.80 -15.00 14.75
C HIS A 395 -11.83 -13.82 14.97
N GLN A 396 -10.83 -13.71 14.10
CA GLN A 396 -9.77 -12.70 14.16
C GLN A 396 -10.10 -11.44 13.35
N ALA A 397 -11.35 -10.99 13.39
CA ALA A 397 -11.73 -9.77 12.71
C ALA A 397 -10.98 -8.55 13.28
N PRO A 398 -10.62 -7.57 12.44
CA PRO A 398 -10.07 -6.28 12.86
C PRO A 398 -10.83 -5.70 14.05
N LEU A 399 -10.10 -5.24 15.06
CA LEU A 399 -10.67 -4.75 16.30
C LEU A 399 -11.31 -3.36 16.09
N THR A 400 -12.17 -3.00 17.03
CA THR A 400 -12.76 -1.68 17.20
C THR A 400 -12.47 -1.20 18.62
N ALA A 401 -12.77 0.06 18.92
CA ALA A 401 -12.70 0.57 20.29
C ALA A 401 -13.57 -0.23 21.29
N GLU A 402 -14.64 -0.88 20.82
CA GLU A 402 -15.57 -1.65 21.65
C GLU A 402 -15.21 -3.14 21.76
N THR A 403 -14.38 -3.66 20.84
CA THR A 403 -14.01 -5.08 20.79
C THR A 403 -12.57 -5.35 21.24
N GLY A 404 -11.97 -4.43 22.01
CA GLY A 404 -10.64 -4.60 22.60
C GLY A 404 -9.50 -3.89 21.87
N GLY A 405 -9.80 -3.01 20.92
CA GLY A 405 -8.81 -2.11 20.32
C GLY A 405 -8.27 -1.12 21.36
N THR A 406 -6.94 -1.04 21.50
CA THR A 406 -6.29 -0.23 22.56
C THR A 406 -5.74 1.12 22.09
N SER A 407 -5.68 1.32 20.77
CA SER A 407 -5.09 2.53 20.18
C SER A 407 -5.95 3.76 20.45
N LYS A 408 -5.35 4.82 21.00
CA LYS A 408 -6.07 6.00 21.48
C LYS A 408 -6.53 6.89 20.33
N SER A 409 -7.71 7.48 20.47
CA SER A 409 -8.21 8.44 19.47
C SER A 409 -7.67 9.84 19.74
N ASN A 410 -7.28 10.55 18.67
CA ASN A 410 -7.14 12.00 18.65
C ASN A 410 -7.85 12.54 17.40
N PRO A 411 -9.12 12.94 17.51
CA PRO A 411 -9.91 13.44 16.37
C PRO A 411 -9.33 14.71 15.72
N SER A 412 -8.42 15.41 16.40
CA SER A 412 -7.77 16.64 15.91
C SER A 412 -6.37 16.42 15.35
N ALA A 413 -5.87 15.17 15.29
CA ALA A 413 -4.57 14.86 14.69
C ALA A 413 -4.48 15.44 13.27
N GLY A 414 -3.31 15.95 12.87
CA GLY A 414 -3.08 16.58 11.57
C GLY A 414 -3.79 17.92 11.30
N SER A 415 -4.71 18.38 12.16
CA SER A 415 -5.54 19.58 11.89
C SER A 415 -4.92 20.93 12.32
N GLY A 416 -3.73 20.91 12.93
CA GLY A 416 -3.14 22.07 13.62
C GLY A 416 -2.32 23.05 12.78
N HIS A 417 -2.01 22.71 11.52
CA HIS A 417 -1.10 23.51 10.69
C HIS A 417 -1.84 24.24 9.55
N LYS A 418 -2.20 25.50 9.80
CA LYS A 418 -2.84 26.41 8.82
C LYS A 418 -1.96 26.75 7.61
N ASP A 419 -0.68 26.38 7.64
CA ASP A 419 0.31 26.75 6.62
C ASP A 419 0.33 25.81 5.40
N GLN A 420 -0.41 24.70 5.42
CA GLN A 420 -0.42 23.71 4.34
C GLN A 420 -1.72 23.66 3.51
N GLN A 421 -2.73 24.48 3.86
CA GLN A 421 -3.75 24.80 2.88
C GLN A 421 -3.11 25.63 1.77
N MET A 422 -3.55 25.46 0.52
CA MET A 422 -3.47 26.54 -0.45
C MET A 422 -4.26 27.72 0.13
N GLY A 423 -3.60 28.54 0.95
CA GLY A 423 -4.08 29.88 1.21
C GLY A 423 -4.30 30.51 -0.16
N THR A 424 -5.43 31.18 -0.35
CA THR A 424 -5.62 32.05 -1.51
C THR A 424 -4.31 32.84 -1.70
N PRO A 425 -3.61 32.68 -2.84
CA PRO A 425 -2.39 33.42 -3.09
C PRO A 425 -2.70 34.89 -2.81
N LYS A 426 -1.81 35.56 -2.07
CA LYS A 426 -2.01 36.99 -1.76
C LYS A 426 -2.32 37.72 -3.08
N PRO A 427 -3.31 38.62 -3.11
CA PRO A 427 -3.64 39.35 -4.32
C PRO A 427 -2.37 39.98 -4.91
N ILE A 428 -2.10 39.69 -6.19
CA ILE A 428 -0.91 40.22 -6.87
C ILE A 428 -0.97 41.75 -6.82
N THR A 429 -0.03 42.36 -6.10
CA THR A 429 0.01 43.81 -5.93
C THR A 429 0.65 44.48 -7.14
N ALA A 430 0.50 45.81 -7.25
CA ALA A 430 1.23 46.60 -8.24
C ALA A 430 2.76 46.46 -8.07
N GLY A 431 3.23 46.29 -6.83
CA GLY A 431 4.64 46.06 -6.52
C GLY A 431 5.14 44.72 -7.06
N ASP A 432 4.35 43.64 -6.91
CA ASP A 432 4.69 42.32 -7.45
C ASP A 432 4.77 42.33 -8.97
N ARG A 433 3.84 43.03 -9.64
CA ARG A 433 3.87 43.20 -11.11
C ARG A 433 5.09 43.98 -11.57
N ALA A 434 5.45 45.05 -10.85
CA ALA A 434 6.62 45.86 -11.17
C ALA A 434 7.92 45.05 -10.97
N GLY A 435 8.04 44.36 -9.84
CA GLY A 435 9.17 43.48 -9.54
C GLY A 435 9.34 42.35 -10.56
N ALA A 436 8.25 41.65 -10.88
CA ALA A 436 8.24 40.60 -11.90
C ALA A 436 8.66 41.15 -13.27
N SER A 437 8.11 42.30 -13.70
CA SER A 437 8.48 42.93 -14.97
C SER A 437 9.97 43.31 -15.04
N ILE A 438 10.54 43.82 -13.94
CA ILE A 438 11.95 44.17 -13.85
C ILE A 438 12.83 42.91 -13.98
N VAL A 439 12.49 41.86 -13.22
CA VAL A 439 13.22 40.57 -13.27
C VAL A 439 13.13 39.95 -14.66
N THR A 440 11.94 39.90 -15.26
CA THR A 440 11.75 39.40 -16.62
C THR A 440 12.54 40.20 -17.64
N PHE A 441 12.58 41.52 -17.53
CA PHE A 441 13.37 42.38 -18.41
C PHE A 441 14.86 42.05 -18.31
N PHE A 442 15.43 41.99 -17.11
CA PHE A 442 16.85 41.67 -16.92
C PHE A 442 17.18 40.23 -17.34
N PHE A 443 16.30 39.27 -17.09
CA PHE A 443 16.49 37.89 -17.52
C PHE A 443 16.49 37.79 -19.05
N ALA A 444 15.51 38.40 -19.73
CA ALA A 444 15.43 38.43 -21.18
C ALA A 444 16.63 39.16 -21.81
N CYS A 445 17.01 40.33 -21.28
CA CYS A 445 18.19 41.07 -21.73
C CYS A 445 19.48 40.27 -21.50
N GLY A 446 19.61 39.60 -20.36
CA GLY A 446 20.73 38.71 -20.06
C GLY A 446 20.81 37.57 -21.06
N TRP A 447 19.69 36.91 -21.34
CA TRP A 447 19.62 35.82 -22.33
C TRP A 447 19.98 36.30 -23.74
N VAL A 448 19.44 37.44 -24.17
CA VAL A 448 19.77 38.06 -25.47
C VAL A 448 21.25 38.43 -25.53
N ALA A 449 21.83 38.97 -24.45
CA ALA A 449 23.25 39.30 -24.38
C ALA A 449 24.13 38.04 -24.46
N SER A 450 23.78 36.98 -23.72
CA SER A 450 24.50 35.69 -23.77
C SER A 450 24.45 35.05 -25.16
N VAL A 451 23.29 35.06 -25.82
CA VAL A 451 23.15 34.56 -27.20
C VAL A 451 23.93 35.42 -28.18
N SER A 452 23.82 36.74 -28.07
CA SER A 452 24.54 37.66 -28.95
C SER A 452 26.05 37.51 -28.79
N TRP A 453 26.54 37.29 -27.56
CA TRP A 453 27.95 37.00 -27.30
C TRP A 453 28.38 35.67 -27.94
N MET A 454 27.61 34.59 -27.79
CA MET A 454 27.91 33.32 -28.46
C MET A 454 27.92 33.42 -29.98
N VAL A 455 27.04 34.24 -30.58
CA VAL A 455 26.91 34.37 -32.03
C VAL A 455 27.98 35.30 -32.63
N TYR A 456 28.37 36.37 -31.94
CA TYR A 456 29.25 37.41 -32.47
C TYR A 456 30.67 37.43 -31.86
N GLY A 457 30.99 36.57 -30.90
CA GLY A 457 32.37 36.42 -30.43
C GLY A 457 32.53 35.70 -29.10
N GLY A 458 32.46 34.38 -29.15
CA GLY A 458 33.34 33.48 -28.40
C GLY A 458 34.40 32.91 -29.35
#